data_AF-A0A950RGM5-F1
#
_entry.id   AF-A0A950RGM5-F1
#
_cell.length_a   1.000
_cell.length_b   1.000
_cell.length_c   1.000
_cell.angle_alpha   90.00
_cell.angle_beta   90.00
_cell.angle_gamma   90.00
#
_symmetry.space_group_name_H-M   'P 1'
#
loop_
_entity.id
_entity.type
_entity.pdbx_description
1 polymer ?
#
loop_
_entity_poly.entity_id
_entity_poly.type
_entity_poly.pdbx_seq_one_letter_code
_entity_poly.pdbx_strand_id
1 'polypeptide(L)'
;MATEMVEAPAPVFRHPLGLPAGSVRAVLSLMIAVQFWLLLLLPAEKNATVPIYLYMLVGLILLFFAAHGHSIAPAGAPHPWHLPRGTFRWLILLGSVVIVGWRWYADPELLQKRLTPDAEQLWEWPFLLLSLVGGFILGWLAHHGPWRNYPWFQDIQAWLSLIAMILLAVDILWRVFINPNLEQSMRFSEWECGLVAIVSLYFGIRA
;
A
#
# COMPACT_ATOMS: atom_id res chain seq x y z
N MET A 1 -14.78 6.21 -55.87
CA MET A 1 -13.79 5.28 -55.27
C MET A 1 -13.56 5.81 -53.85
N ALA A 2 -14.27 5.26 -52.87
CA ALA A 2 -14.21 5.73 -51.49
C ALA A 2 -13.00 5.08 -50.79
N THR A 3 -12.11 5.91 -50.27
CA THR A 3 -10.94 5.47 -49.50
C THR A 3 -11.41 4.94 -48.15
N GLU A 4 -11.33 3.62 -47.94
CA GLU A 4 -11.50 3.03 -46.61
C GLU A 4 -10.41 3.59 -45.68
N MET A 5 -10.83 4.40 -44.72
CA MET A 5 -9.98 4.86 -43.63
C MET A 5 -9.73 3.65 -42.74
N VAL A 6 -8.57 3.01 -42.90
CA VAL A 6 -8.10 1.95 -41.99
C VAL A 6 -8.00 2.56 -40.59
N GLU A 7 -8.98 2.24 -39.75
CA GLU A 7 -9.02 2.67 -38.36
C GLU A 7 -7.79 2.08 -37.65
N ALA A 8 -6.89 2.95 -37.18
CA ALA A 8 -5.70 2.51 -36.48
C ALA A 8 -6.11 1.69 -35.25
N PRO A 9 -5.50 0.52 -34.98
CA PRO A 9 -5.89 -0.32 -33.86
C PRO A 9 -5.73 0.48 -32.56
N ALA A 10 -6.80 0.49 -31.74
CA ALA A 10 -6.80 1.18 -30.46
C ALA A 10 -5.62 0.70 -29.58
N PRO A 11 -4.93 1.59 -28.86
CA PRO A 11 -3.79 1.22 -28.03
C PRO A 11 -4.21 0.19 -26.96
N VAL A 12 -3.61 -1.00 -27.01
CA VAL A 12 -3.86 -2.09 -26.07
C VAL A 12 -3.14 -1.79 -24.75
N PHE A 13 -3.87 -1.33 -23.74
CA PHE A 13 -3.35 -1.21 -22.37
C PHE A 13 -3.20 -2.59 -21.74
N ARG A 14 -1.97 -3.03 -21.43
CA ARG A 14 -1.76 -4.23 -20.60
C ARG A 14 -1.74 -3.83 -19.14
N HIS A 15 -2.52 -4.53 -18.33
CA HIS A 15 -2.47 -4.35 -16.88
C HIS A 15 -1.26 -5.08 -16.30
N PRO A 16 -0.65 -4.57 -15.22
CA PRO A 16 0.48 -5.22 -14.57
C PRO A 16 0.08 -6.63 -14.15
N LEU A 17 0.93 -7.61 -14.46
CA LEU A 17 0.71 -9.03 -14.14
C LEU A 17 -0.53 -9.66 -14.82
N GLY A 18 -1.15 -8.99 -15.80
CA GLY A 18 -2.38 -9.47 -16.45
C GLY A 18 -3.61 -9.48 -15.54
N LEU A 19 -3.52 -8.89 -14.35
CA LEU A 19 -4.62 -8.84 -13.39
C LEU A 19 -5.58 -7.67 -13.69
N PRO A 20 -6.86 -7.75 -13.29
CA PRO A 20 -7.81 -6.65 -13.46
C PRO A 20 -7.30 -5.35 -12.84
N ALA A 21 -7.64 -4.21 -13.46
CA ALA A 21 -7.26 -2.89 -12.97
C ALA A 21 -7.55 -2.73 -11.47
N GLY A 22 -6.53 -2.35 -10.69
CA GLY A 22 -6.66 -2.07 -9.26
C GLY A 22 -6.53 -3.27 -8.31
N SER A 23 -6.44 -4.50 -8.82
CA SER A 23 -6.17 -5.70 -8.01
C SER A 23 -4.87 -5.59 -7.19
N VAL A 24 -3.78 -5.19 -7.82
CA VAL A 24 -2.47 -5.04 -7.17
C VAL A 24 -2.50 -3.99 -6.06
N ARG A 25 -3.17 -2.85 -6.27
CA ARG A 25 -3.38 -1.84 -5.22
C ARG A 25 -4.19 -2.41 -4.05
N ALA A 26 -5.25 -3.16 -4.35
CA ALA A 26 -6.06 -3.80 -3.32
C ALA A 26 -5.25 -4.79 -2.48
N VAL A 27 -4.38 -5.59 -3.12
CA VAL A 27 -3.47 -6.51 -2.43
C VAL A 27 -2.46 -5.74 -1.57
N LEU A 28 -1.78 -4.73 -2.11
CA LEU A 28 -0.83 -3.91 -1.33
C LEU A 28 -1.51 -3.22 -0.15
N SER A 29 -2.67 -2.61 -0.34
CA SER A 29 -3.45 -2.00 0.74
C SER A 29 -3.87 -3.02 1.79
N LEU A 30 -4.25 -4.23 1.36
CA LEU A 30 -4.59 -5.31 2.27
C LEU A 30 -3.37 -5.79 3.06
N MET A 31 -2.20 -5.93 2.44
CA MET A 31 -0.97 -6.30 3.13
C MET A 31 -0.58 -5.28 4.19
N ILE A 32 -0.62 -3.99 3.86
CA ILE A 32 -0.36 -2.89 4.81
C ILE A 32 -1.36 -2.94 5.97
N ALA A 33 -2.65 -3.10 5.68
CA ALA A 33 -3.70 -3.19 6.70
C ALA A 33 -3.52 -4.42 7.60
N VAL A 34 -3.32 -5.60 7.01
CA VAL A 34 -3.07 -6.85 7.73
C VAL A 34 -1.83 -6.74 8.59
N GLN A 35 -0.75 -6.14 8.09
CA GLN A 35 0.45 -5.92 8.89
C GLN A 35 0.17 -5.06 10.13
N PHE A 36 -0.53 -3.94 9.94
CA PHE A 36 -0.96 -3.07 11.03
C PHE A 36 -1.84 -3.83 12.04
N TRP A 37 -2.82 -4.61 11.54
CA TRP A 37 -3.70 -5.45 12.36
C TRP A 37 -2.94 -6.50 13.16
N LEU A 38 -2.00 -7.21 12.54
CA LEU A 38 -1.20 -8.24 13.21
C LEU A 38 -0.42 -7.64 14.38
N LEU A 39 0.19 -6.47 14.20
CA LEU A 39 0.90 -5.78 15.29
C LEU A 39 -0.03 -5.37 16.43
N LEU A 40 -1.28 -4.98 16.15
CA LEU A 40 -2.28 -4.70 17.20
C LEU A 40 -2.80 -5.96 17.90
N LEU A 41 -2.79 -7.10 17.20
CA LEU A 41 -3.29 -8.39 17.71
C LEU A 41 -2.22 -9.23 18.43
N LEU A 42 -0.93 -8.89 18.32
CA LEU A 42 0.13 -9.60 19.05
C LEU A 42 -0.16 -9.66 20.57
N PRO A 43 0.28 -10.70 21.29
CA PRO A 43 0.08 -10.78 22.74
C PRO A 43 0.90 -9.71 23.48
N ALA A 44 0.47 -9.35 24.70
CA ALA A 44 1.08 -8.27 25.50
C ALA A 44 2.58 -8.51 25.78
N GLU A 45 2.94 -9.78 25.97
CA GLU A 45 4.30 -10.26 26.24
C GLU A 45 5.32 -9.82 25.18
N LYS A 46 4.87 -9.54 23.96
CA LYS A 46 5.73 -9.20 22.82
C LYS A 46 6.16 -7.73 22.80
N ASN A 47 5.61 -6.87 23.68
CA ASN A 47 5.93 -5.44 23.78
C ASN A 47 6.03 -4.70 22.41
N ALA A 48 5.29 -5.18 21.40
CA ALA A 48 5.45 -4.68 20.05
C ALA A 48 4.78 -3.31 19.90
N THR A 49 5.55 -2.30 19.49
CA THR A 49 5.03 -0.98 19.10
C THR A 49 4.78 -0.96 17.59
N VAL A 50 3.76 -0.24 17.16
CA VAL A 50 3.53 -0.06 15.72
C VAL A 50 4.55 0.96 15.20
N PRO A 51 5.36 0.60 14.19
CA PRO A 51 6.37 1.51 13.65
C PRO A 51 5.75 2.66 12.84
N ILE A 52 6.39 3.83 12.86
CA ILE A 52 5.85 5.07 12.26
C ILE A 52 5.55 4.93 10.76
N TYR A 53 6.38 4.22 10.00
CA TYR A 53 6.16 4.07 8.55
C TYR A 53 4.81 3.42 8.22
N LEU A 54 4.29 2.52 9.08
CA LEU A 54 2.98 1.90 8.87
C LEU A 54 1.85 2.93 8.99
N TYR A 55 1.95 3.91 9.90
CA TYR A 55 0.95 4.98 9.97
C TYR A 55 0.94 5.81 8.68
N MET A 56 2.13 6.08 8.13
CA MET A 56 2.28 6.81 6.88
C MET A 56 1.67 6.03 5.70
N LEU A 57 1.93 4.72 5.63
CA LEU A 57 1.35 3.85 4.61
C LEU A 57 -0.16 3.64 4.77
N VAL A 58 -0.66 3.47 6.00
CA VAL A 58 -2.09 3.41 6.30
C VAL A 58 -2.77 4.73 5.91
N GLY A 59 -2.16 5.86 6.26
CA GLY A 59 -2.64 7.19 5.85
C GLY A 59 -2.69 7.33 4.33
N LEU A 60 -1.65 6.89 3.63
CA LEU A 60 -1.59 6.88 2.16
C LEU A 60 -2.73 6.06 1.55
N ILE A 61 -2.97 4.83 2.01
CA ILE A 61 -4.04 3.99 1.43
C ILE A 61 -5.43 4.54 1.76
N LEU A 62 -5.64 5.12 2.93
CA LEU A 62 -6.90 5.75 3.31
C LEU A 62 -7.17 6.99 2.46
N LEU A 63 -6.17 7.85 2.28
CA LEU A 63 -6.24 9.02 1.41
C LEU A 63 -6.49 8.59 -0.04
N PHE A 64 -5.81 7.56 -0.52
CA PHE A 64 -5.99 7.03 -1.86
C PHE A 64 -7.43 6.55 -2.09
N PHE A 65 -8.00 5.76 -1.16
CA PHE A 65 -9.38 5.30 -1.25
C PHE A 65 -10.42 6.42 -1.11
N ALA A 66 -10.11 7.45 -0.33
CA ALA A 66 -10.94 8.64 -0.24
C ALA A 66 -10.97 9.40 -1.58
N ALA A 67 -9.79 9.62 -2.18
CA ALA A 67 -9.65 10.36 -3.44
C ALA A 67 -10.21 9.60 -4.67
N HIS A 68 -10.11 8.26 -4.70
CA HIS A 68 -10.47 7.46 -5.88
C HIS A 68 -11.77 6.66 -5.73
N GLY A 69 -12.65 7.07 -4.82
CA GLY A 69 -13.87 6.31 -4.48
C GLY A 69 -14.89 6.13 -5.61
N HIS A 70 -14.81 6.88 -6.71
CA HIS A 70 -15.84 6.89 -7.76
C HIS A 70 -15.35 6.60 -9.19
N SER A 71 -14.03 6.50 -9.45
CA SER A 71 -13.50 6.58 -10.83
C SER A 71 -12.73 5.36 -11.35
N ILE A 72 -12.62 4.24 -10.61
CA ILE A 72 -11.58 3.23 -10.92
C ILE A 72 -11.93 2.24 -12.06
N ALA A 73 -13.16 2.18 -12.56
CA ALA A 73 -13.49 1.24 -13.65
C ALA A 73 -14.43 1.87 -14.70
N PRO A 74 -14.02 1.91 -15.98
CA PRO A 74 -14.92 2.17 -17.10
C PRO A 74 -16.16 1.26 -17.00
N ALA A 75 -17.33 1.74 -17.42
CA ALA A 75 -18.53 0.91 -17.51
C ALA A 75 -18.21 -0.32 -18.38
N GLY A 76 -18.27 -1.53 -17.79
CA GLY A 76 -17.98 -2.79 -18.48
C GLY A 76 -16.60 -3.41 -18.23
N ALA A 77 -15.68 -2.78 -17.49
CA ALA A 77 -14.42 -3.42 -17.12
C ALA A 77 -14.62 -4.53 -16.06
N PRO A 78 -14.02 -5.72 -16.21
CA PRO A 78 -14.18 -6.82 -15.28
C PRO A 78 -13.71 -6.43 -13.87
N HIS A 79 -14.54 -6.73 -12.87
CA HIS A 79 -14.25 -6.40 -11.48
C HIS A 79 -13.05 -7.19 -10.97
N PRO A 80 -12.17 -6.59 -10.15
CA PRO A 80 -11.10 -7.33 -9.50
C PRO A 80 -11.71 -8.46 -8.65
N TRP A 81 -11.38 -9.70 -9.05
CA TRP A 81 -11.85 -10.95 -8.44
C TRP A 81 -13.37 -11.17 -8.43
N HIS A 82 -14.12 -10.56 -9.35
CA HIS A 82 -15.60 -10.67 -9.41
C HIS A 82 -16.33 -10.17 -8.15
N LEU A 83 -15.64 -9.41 -7.28
CA LEU A 83 -16.25 -8.85 -6.08
C LEU A 83 -16.95 -7.51 -6.39
N PRO A 84 -18.01 -7.16 -5.63
CA PRO A 84 -18.64 -5.84 -5.73
C PRO A 84 -17.61 -4.70 -5.63
N ARG A 85 -17.88 -3.60 -6.35
CA ARG A 85 -17.02 -2.41 -6.27
C ARG A 85 -16.91 -1.95 -4.81
N GLY A 86 -15.68 -1.82 -4.34
CA GLY A 86 -15.41 -1.34 -2.98
C GLY A 86 -15.32 -2.42 -1.90
N THR A 87 -15.43 -3.72 -2.22
CA THR A 87 -15.29 -4.79 -1.21
C THR A 87 -14.00 -4.66 -0.40
N PHE A 88 -12.86 -4.43 -1.05
CA PHE A 88 -11.58 -4.26 -0.36
C PHE A 88 -11.55 -3.02 0.53
N ARG A 89 -12.17 -1.91 0.09
CA ARG A 89 -12.28 -0.69 0.90
C ARG A 89 -13.10 -0.96 2.16
N TRP A 90 -14.26 -1.59 2.01
CA TRP A 90 -15.10 -1.96 3.16
C TRP A 90 -14.40 -2.95 4.08
N LEU A 91 -13.70 -3.93 3.53
CA LEU A 91 -12.94 -4.90 4.32
C LEU A 91 -11.84 -4.23 5.14
N ILE A 92 -11.08 -3.30 4.54
CA ILE A 92 -10.02 -2.59 5.25
C ILE A 92 -10.60 -1.65 6.32
N LEU A 93 -11.67 -0.91 5.99
CA LEU A 93 -12.31 0.02 6.94
C LEU A 93 -12.98 -0.73 8.10
N LEU A 94 -13.83 -1.70 7.78
CA LEU A 94 -14.54 -2.50 8.77
C LEU A 94 -13.56 -3.33 9.61
N GLY A 95 -12.57 -3.98 8.98
CA GLY A 95 -11.55 -4.74 9.67
C GLY A 95 -10.74 -3.88 10.64
N SER A 96 -10.36 -2.67 10.24
CA SER A 96 -9.66 -1.73 11.13
C SER A 96 -10.54 -1.29 12.29
N VAL A 97 -11.81 -0.94 12.05
CA VAL A 97 -12.76 -0.55 13.11
C VAL A 97 -12.99 -1.71 14.09
N VAL A 98 -13.18 -2.93 13.58
CA VAL A 98 -13.40 -4.12 14.41
C VAL A 98 -12.18 -4.42 15.27
N ILE A 99 -10.97 -4.40 14.70
CA ILE A 99 -9.75 -4.75 15.44
C ILE A 99 -9.40 -3.69 16.47
N VAL A 100 -9.45 -2.41 16.10
CA VAL A 100 -9.21 -1.30 17.03
C VAL A 100 -10.27 -1.26 18.11
N GLY A 101 -11.55 -1.41 17.76
CA GLY A 101 -12.66 -1.40 18.72
C GLY A 101 -12.63 -2.60 19.68
N TRP A 102 -12.33 -3.79 19.17
CA TRP A 102 -12.13 -4.97 20.00
C TRP A 102 -10.95 -4.78 20.96
N ARG A 103 -9.83 -4.24 20.48
CA ARG A 103 -8.65 -4.02 21.32
C ARG A 103 -8.89 -2.94 22.36
N TRP A 104 -9.60 -1.88 22.00
CA TRP A 104 -10.03 -0.83 22.93
C TRP A 104 -10.89 -1.39 24.06
N TYR A 105 -11.80 -2.32 23.75
CA TYR A 105 -12.65 -2.98 24.75
C TYR A 105 -11.88 -3.98 25.61
N ALA A 106 -10.98 -4.77 25.00
CA ALA A 106 -10.27 -5.84 25.69
C ALA A 106 -9.11 -5.34 26.56
N ASP A 107 -8.34 -4.36 26.08
CA ASP A 107 -7.12 -3.90 26.75
C ASP A 107 -6.71 -2.48 26.26
N PRO A 108 -7.36 -1.42 26.79
CA PRO A 108 -7.18 -0.05 26.30
C PRO A 108 -5.77 0.48 26.56
N GLU A 109 -5.14 0.09 27.67
CA GLU A 109 -3.78 0.52 28.02
C GLU A 109 -2.76 -0.03 27.01
N LEU A 110 -2.89 -1.30 26.66
CA LEU A 110 -2.03 -1.92 25.65
C LEU A 110 -2.26 -1.31 24.28
N LEU A 111 -3.51 -1.01 23.91
CA LEU A 111 -3.80 -0.30 22.65
C LEU A 111 -3.09 1.07 22.62
N GLN A 112 -3.21 1.86 23.69
CA GLN A 112 -2.56 3.16 23.79
C GLN A 112 -1.03 3.03 23.70
N LYS A 113 -0.44 2.04 24.40
CA LYS A 113 1.01 1.77 24.33
C LYS A 113 1.47 1.43 22.91
N ARG A 114 0.67 0.69 22.14
CA ARG A 114 1.02 0.31 20.75
C ARG A 114 0.83 1.42 19.74
N LEU A 115 -0.19 2.25 19.95
CA LEU A 115 -0.53 3.36 19.06
C LEU A 115 0.30 4.62 19.34
N THR A 116 0.99 4.68 20.49
CA THR A 116 1.87 5.80 20.83
C THR A 116 3.28 5.47 20.38
N PRO A 117 3.81 6.13 19.33
CA PRO A 117 5.19 5.91 18.90
C PRO A 117 6.17 6.43 19.96
N ASP A 118 7.30 5.75 20.09
CA ASP A 118 8.37 6.18 20.98
C ASP A 118 8.98 7.50 20.52
N ALA A 119 9.46 8.32 21.46
CA ALA A 119 10.04 9.63 21.16
C ALA A 119 11.24 9.55 20.20
N GLU A 120 11.98 8.43 20.21
CA GLU A 120 13.09 8.19 19.29
C GLU A 120 12.61 7.98 17.85
N GLN A 121 11.48 7.30 17.66
CA GLN A 121 10.91 7.07 16.33
C GLN A 121 10.45 8.38 15.69
N LEU A 122 9.98 9.35 16.49
CA LEU A 122 9.53 10.66 16.00
C LEU A 122 10.64 11.44 15.27
N TRP A 123 11.92 11.12 15.50
CA TRP A 123 13.00 11.73 14.73
C TRP A 123 13.10 11.19 13.29
N GLU A 124 12.53 10.03 13.01
CA GLU A 124 12.52 9.40 11.69
C GLU A 124 11.35 9.89 10.81
N TRP A 125 10.33 10.50 11.42
CA TRP A 125 9.18 11.11 10.73
C TRP A 125 9.56 11.93 9.48
N PRO A 126 10.57 12.83 9.50
CA PRO A 126 10.82 13.71 8.37
C PRO A 126 11.32 12.91 7.17
N PHE A 127 12.17 11.90 7.41
CA PHE A 127 12.74 11.05 6.39
C PHE A 127 11.68 10.12 5.78
N LEU A 128 10.80 9.55 6.62
CA LEU A 128 9.68 8.75 6.17
C LEU A 128 8.67 9.57 5.36
N LEU A 129 8.35 10.78 5.82
CA LEU A 129 7.46 11.70 5.11
C LEU A 129 8.07 12.13 3.79
N LEU A 130 9.36 12.48 3.77
CA LEU A 130 10.08 12.80 2.54
C LEU A 130 10.11 11.62 1.57
N SER A 131 10.30 10.40 2.07
CA SER A 131 10.27 9.18 1.27
C SER A 131 8.88 8.93 0.68
N LEU A 132 7.82 9.15 1.47
CA LEU A 132 6.43 9.00 1.03
C LEU A 132 6.07 10.03 -0.04
N VAL A 133 6.33 11.30 0.24
CA VAL A 133 5.99 12.39 -0.68
C VAL A 133 6.87 12.33 -1.92
N GLY A 134 8.17 12.07 -1.76
CA GLY A 134 9.13 11.93 -2.84
C GLY A 134 8.79 10.75 -3.74
N GLY A 135 8.55 9.56 -3.17
CA GLY A 135 8.12 8.39 -3.93
C GLY A 135 6.82 8.68 -4.68
N PHE A 136 5.79 9.18 -4.01
CA PHE A 136 4.51 9.50 -4.64
C PHE A 136 4.63 10.51 -5.79
N ILE A 137 5.34 11.63 -5.58
CA ILE A 137 5.53 12.67 -6.62
C ILE A 137 6.31 12.10 -7.80
N LEU A 138 7.40 11.37 -7.56
CA LEU A 138 8.16 10.72 -8.65
C LEU A 138 7.28 9.78 -9.46
N GLY A 139 6.40 9.05 -8.79
CA GLY A 139 5.47 8.14 -9.44
C GLY A 139 4.43 8.88 -10.27
N TRP A 140 3.86 9.94 -9.70
CA TRP A 140 2.90 10.80 -10.37
C TRP A 140 3.51 11.48 -11.61
N LEU A 141 4.75 11.97 -11.52
CA LEU A 141 5.49 12.50 -12.67
C LEU A 141 5.73 11.43 -13.73
N ALA A 142 6.11 10.22 -13.32
CA ALA A 142 6.30 9.11 -14.24
C ALA A 142 4.99 8.70 -14.94
N HIS A 143 3.84 8.83 -14.27
CA HIS A 143 2.53 8.60 -14.88
C HIS A 143 2.19 9.60 -15.99
N HIS A 144 2.52 10.88 -15.78
CA HIS A 144 2.23 11.97 -16.72
C HIS A 144 3.23 12.05 -17.88
N GLY A 145 4.29 11.23 -17.84
CA GLY A 145 5.28 11.17 -18.91
C GLY A 145 4.74 10.59 -20.22
N PRO A 146 5.39 10.91 -21.36
CA PRO A 146 5.00 10.40 -22.69
C PRO A 146 5.13 8.87 -22.80
N TRP A 147 5.86 8.23 -21.89
CA TRP A 147 6.16 6.80 -21.94
C TRP A 147 5.09 5.88 -21.36
N ARG A 148 4.01 6.41 -20.79
CA ARG A 148 2.99 5.61 -20.07
C ARG A 148 2.34 4.49 -20.89
N ASN A 149 2.32 4.66 -22.22
CA ASN A 149 1.71 3.72 -23.15
C ASN A 149 2.69 2.65 -23.66
N TYR A 150 4.00 2.77 -23.38
CA TYR A 150 4.96 1.78 -23.87
C TYR A 150 4.88 0.48 -23.05
N PRO A 151 5.03 -0.69 -23.71
CA PRO A 151 5.00 -1.99 -23.03
C PRO A 151 6.05 -2.11 -21.91
N TRP A 152 7.28 -1.66 -22.18
CA TRP A 152 8.37 -1.72 -21.19
C TRP A 152 8.05 -0.93 -19.91
N PHE A 153 7.30 0.16 -20.02
CA PHE A 153 6.90 0.95 -18.85
C PHE A 153 5.86 0.19 -18.02
N GLN A 154 4.93 -0.50 -18.68
CA GLN A 154 3.96 -1.37 -17.99
C GLN A 154 4.65 -2.53 -17.28
N ASP A 155 5.73 -3.08 -17.86
CA ASP A 155 6.56 -4.12 -17.22
C ASP A 155 7.29 -3.57 -15.98
N ILE A 156 7.85 -2.35 -16.05
CA ILE A 156 8.46 -1.69 -14.87
C ILE A 156 7.43 -1.53 -13.75
N GLN A 157 6.19 -1.14 -14.07
CA GLN A 157 5.14 -1.03 -13.05
C GLN A 157 4.81 -2.37 -12.40
N ALA A 158 4.79 -3.45 -13.18
CA ALA A 158 4.58 -4.79 -12.67
C ALA A 158 5.71 -5.19 -11.72
N TRP A 159 6.96 -5.00 -12.13
CA TRP A 159 8.14 -5.25 -11.30
C TRP A 159 8.14 -4.44 -10.02
N LEU A 160 7.85 -3.13 -10.09
CA LEU A 160 7.79 -2.27 -8.92
C LEU A 160 6.76 -2.77 -7.91
N SER A 161 5.58 -3.19 -8.40
CA SER A 161 4.54 -3.74 -7.52
C SER A 161 4.94 -5.08 -6.89
N LEU A 162 5.61 -5.93 -7.65
CA LEU A 162 6.09 -7.23 -7.16
C LEU A 162 7.15 -7.02 -6.07
N ILE A 163 8.09 -6.11 -6.29
CA ILE A 163 9.09 -5.72 -5.30
C ILE A 163 8.40 -5.18 -4.04
N ALA A 164 7.44 -4.26 -4.17
CA ALA A 164 6.70 -3.73 -3.03
C ALA A 164 5.99 -4.84 -2.21
N MET A 165 5.33 -5.78 -2.89
CA MET A 165 4.67 -6.92 -2.24
C MET A 165 5.67 -7.84 -1.53
N ILE A 166 6.81 -8.14 -2.16
CA ILE A 166 7.85 -8.97 -1.54
C ILE A 166 8.44 -8.27 -0.32
N LEU A 167 8.77 -6.98 -0.41
CA LEU A 167 9.33 -6.21 0.71
C LEU A 167 8.36 -6.17 1.89
N LEU A 168 7.07 -5.92 1.65
CA LEU A 168 6.04 -5.98 2.70
C LEU A 168 5.89 -7.38 3.29
N ALA A 169 5.91 -8.44 2.45
CA ALA A 169 5.80 -9.80 2.94
C ALA A 169 6.99 -10.19 3.82
N VAL A 170 8.22 -9.84 3.39
CA VAL A 170 9.44 -10.06 4.17
C VAL A 170 9.38 -9.30 5.49
N ASP A 171 8.92 -8.06 5.48
CA ASP A 171 8.80 -7.23 6.68
C ASP A 171 7.73 -7.77 7.66
N ILE A 172 6.60 -8.28 7.17
CA ILE A 172 5.61 -9.01 7.98
C ILE A 172 6.23 -10.27 8.59
N LEU A 173 6.88 -11.10 7.77
CA LEU A 173 7.49 -12.35 8.21
C LEU A 173 8.54 -12.09 9.29
N TRP A 174 9.39 -11.10 9.07
CA TRP A 174 10.44 -10.71 9.99
C TRP A 174 9.87 -10.24 11.33
N ARG A 175 8.95 -9.28 11.33
CA ARG A 175 8.42 -8.67 12.56
C ARG A 175 7.47 -9.59 13.33
N VAL A 176 6.67 -10.39 12.64
CA VAL A 176 5.64 -11.21 13.30
C VAL A 176 6.19 -12.58 13.72
N PHE A 177 7.06 -13.19 12.92
CA PHE A 177 7.49 -14.57 13.14
C PHE A 177 8.94 -14.71 13.60
N ILE A 178 9.87 -13.89 13.09
CA ILE A 178 11.30 -14.04 13.36
C ILE A 178 11.72 -13.25 14.61
N ASN A 179 11.32 -11.99 14.70
CA ASN A 179 11.67 -11.10 15.81
C ASN A 179 10.42 -10.45 16.43
N PRO A 180 9.54 -11.23 17.07
CA PRO A 180 8.28 -10.73 17.62
C PRO A 180 8.48 -9.83 18.84
N ASN A 181 9.61 -9.95 19.54
CA ASN A 181 9.89 -9.16 20.74
C ASN A 181 10.40 -7.74 20.39
N LEU A 182 10.77 -7.49 19.14
CA LEU A 182 11.30 -6.20 18.63
C LEU A 182 12.45 -5.60 19.49
N GLU A 183 13.12 -6.40 20.32
CA GLU A 183 14.18 -5.97 21.25
C GLU A 183 15.43 -5.46 20.51
N GLN A 184 15.69 -6.04 19.34
CA GLN A 184 16.61 -5.45 18.38
C GLN A 184 15.78 -4.63 17.40
N SER A 185 15.64 -3.34 17.70
CA SER A 185 15.41 -2.35 16.66
C SER A 185 16.63 -2.44 15.73
N MET A 186 16.60 -3.32 14.74
CA MET A 186 17.38 -3.02 13.55
C MET A 186 16.76 -1.72 13.05
N ARG A 187 17.39 -0.60 13.43
CA ARG A 187 17.07 0.77 13.05
C ARG A 187 17.37 0.92 11.57
N PHE A 188 16.73 0.12 10.74
CA PHE A 188 16.79 0.27 9.30
C PHE A 188 15.81 1.35 8.91
N SER A 189 16.03 2.56 9.42
CA SER A 189 15.35 3.76 8.94
C SER A 189 15.46 3.83 7.41
N GLU A 190 16.58 3.35 6.86
CA GLU A 190 16.82 3.13 5.42
C GLU A 190 15.87 2.11 4.78
N TRP A 191 15.62 0.96 5.42
CA TRP A 191 14.67 -0.06 4.93
C TRP A 191 13.24 0.46 4.94
N GLU A 192 12.83 1.10 6.04
CA GLU A 192 11.49 1.66 6.20
C GLU A 192 11.27 2.80 5.19
N CYS A 193 12.25 3.69 5.04
CA CYS A 193 12.24 4.74 4.01
C CYS A 193 12.17 4.14 2.60
N GLY A 194 12.97 3.11 2.30
CA GLY A 194 12.96 2.43 1.01
C GLY A 194 11.62 1.76 0.70
N LEU A 195 11.05 1.06 1.67
CA LEU A 195 9.75 0.41 1.56
C LEU A 195 8.64 1.47 1.34
N VAL A 196 8.63 2.54 2.13
CA VAL A 196 7.69 3.66 1.96
C VAL A 196 7.84 4.32 0.60
N ALA A 197 9.07 4.60 0.15
CA ALA A 197 9.34 5.20 -1.15
C ALA A 197 8.84 4.31 -2.29
N ILE A 198 9.12 3.01 -2.26
CA ILE A 198 8.69 2.06 -3.30
C ILE A 198 7.16 1.92 -3.35
N VAL A 199 6.52 1.77 -2.19
CA VAL A 199 5.05 1.65 -2.11
C VAL A 199 4.40 2.94 -2.58
N SER A 200 4.83 4.10 -2.06
CA SER A 200 4.28 5.40 -2.46
C SER A 200 4.52 5.72 -3.94
N LEU A 201 5.69 5.36 -4.49
CA LEU A 201 6.00 5.44 -5.92
C LEU A 201 4.99 4.65 -6.74
N TYR A 202 4.70 3.41 -6.36
CA TYR A 202 3.70 2.61 -7.06
C TYR A 202 2.30 3.24 -7.02
N PHE A 203 1.88 3.76 -5.87
CA PHE A 203 0.61 4.47 -5.74
C PHE A 203 0.57 5.75 -6.59
N GLY A 204 1.66 6.52 -6.63
CA GLY A 204 1.79 7.73 -7.44
C GLY A 204 1.72 7.46 -8.94
N ILE A 205 2.35 6.39 -9.43
CA ILE A 205 2.26 5.96 -10.84
C ILE A 205 0.82 5.62 -11.25
N ARG A 206 -0.03 5.35 -10.27
CA ARG A 206 -1.39 4.83 -10.42
C ARG A 206 -2.48 5.77 -9.94
N ALA A 207 -2.10 6.98 -9.53
CA ALA A 207 -2.98 8.11 -9.25
C ALA A 207 -3.38 8.81 -10.56
#